data_AF-A0A9P5XAG5-F1
#
_entry.id   AF-A0A9P5XAG5-F1
#
_cell.length_a   1.000
_cell.length_b   1.000
_cell.length_c   1.000
_cell.angle_alpha   90.00
_cell.angle_beta   90.00
_cell.angle_gamma   90.00
#
_symmetry.space_group_name_H-M   'P 1'
#
loop_
_entity.id
_entity.type
_entity.pdbx_description
1 polymer ?
#
loop_
_entity_poly.entity_id
_entity_poly.type
_entity_poly.pdbx_seq_one_letter_code
_entity_poly.pdbx_strand_id
1 'polypeptide(L)'
;MVTFTSPQLSPASAHLFSLALSTIYVGSIYISSKSRLVFNTPTPTPTPSPPTRSPTPSFSSYTEPNVANGSSPPSLNPDDIARANRRASPFNGSNSSSSSTASSGPRGKLKDERWRDDPEVIKARLTAVSIASLVCCTSVYIVLYTITPTPAPTLWDLAARLGFILPRNVLVSFTISSLTATAWDVLKLHLITPVLFFGPLYATWLAGVMPGQRYWSWEFHVRRGLWTWQGIRNVIVAPPTEEIVFRGCILSILHLAGASKYQLIFLSPLSFGLAHVHHAWDTFNRYGRTSQAAMRALLVTFFQLTYTTLFGCYTAFLFLRTSSIYPAISAHMFCNFMGFPRIGYEMQMFPRRKTSIAIAYALGVLGFYYVLFNWTWTPDSFYWANFIEERTMDLY
;
A
#
# COMPACT_ATOMS: atom_id res chain seq x y z
N MET A 1 -18.25 -10.39 20.06
CA MET A 1 -18.22 -10.72 18.63
C MET A 1 -19.27 -11.78 18.39
N VAL A 2 -20.22 -11.51 17.51
CA VAL A 2 -21.27 -12.45 17.12
C VAL A 2 -20.69 -13.56 16.22
N THR A 3 -20.80 -14.80 16.67
CA THR A 3 -20.43 -16.03 15.95
C THR A 3 -21.68 -16.74 15.46
N PHE A 4 -21.56 -17.47 14.35
CA PHE A 4 -22.67 -18.25 13.78
C PHE A 4 -22.18 -19.67 13.48
N THR A 5 -22.97 -20.67 13.85
CA THR A 5 -22.68 -22.10 13.61
C THR A 5 -23.13 -22.58 12.23
N SER A 6 -23.85 -21.74 11.49
CA SER A 6 -24.37 -22.03 10.14
C SER A 6 -24.33 -20.77 9.26
N PRO A 7 -24.34 -20.93 7.92
CA PRO A 7 -24.45 -19.81 7.00
C PRO A 7 -25.69 -18.95 7.26
N GLN A 8 -25.50 -17.64 7.36
CA GLN A 8 -26.57 -16.66 7.60
C GLN A 8 -27.06 -15.99 6.31
N LEU A 9 -26.31 -16.14 5.21
CA LEU A 9 -26.64 -15.61 3.90
C LEU A 9 -26.61 -16.74 2.87
N SER A 10 -27.46 -16.65 1.86
CA SER A 10 -27.31 -17.53 0.68
C SER A 10 -26.04 -17.14 -0.09
N PRO A 11 -25.38 -18.09 -0.78
CA PRO A 11 -24.23 -17.79 -1.63
C PRO A 11 -24.54 -16.72 -2.69
N ALA A 12 -25.74 -16.77 -3.29
CA ALA A 12 -26.17 -15.79 -4.28
C ALA A 12 -26.24 -14.37 -3.71
N SER A 13 -26.87 -14.20 -2.53
CA SER A 13 -26.95 -12.90 -1.85
C SER A 13 -25.55 -12.39 -1.50
N ALA A 14 -24.67 -13.24 -0.98
CA ALA A 14 -23.31 -12.83 -0.63
C ALA A 14 -22.46 -12.42 -1.83
N HIS A 15 -22.59 -13.10 -2.98
CA HIS A 15 -21.92 -12.69 -4.21
C HIS A 15 -22.47 -11.36 -4.75
N LEU A 16 -23.79 -11.14 -4.69
CA LEU A 16 -24.40 -9.86 -5.07
C LEU A 16 -23.92 -8.71 -4.18
N PHE A 17 -23.90 -8.91 -2.86
CA PHE A 17 -23.35 -7.92 -1.93
C PHE A 17 -21.87 -7.65 -2.20
N SER A 18 -21.07 -8.71 -2.38
CA SER A 18 -19.63 -8.55 -2.68
C SER A 18 -19.39 -7.76 -3.97
N LEU A 19 -20.16 -8.04 -5.02
CA LEU A 19 -20.11 -7.30 -6.28
C LEU A 19 -20.53 -5.84 -6.09
N ALA A 20 -21.59 -5.59 -5.33
CA ALA A 20 -22.08 -4.25 -5.02
C ALA A 20 -21.03 -3.44 -4.26
N LEU A 21 -20.43 -3.99 -3.19
CA LEU A 21 -19.38 -3.34 -2.40
C LEU A 21 -18.16 -3.02 -3.27
N SER A 22 -17.70 -3.98 -4.07
CA SER A 22 -16.60 -3.77 -5.02
C SER A 22 -16.93 -2.67 -6.02
N THR A 23 -18.15 -2.66 -6.57
CA THR A 23 -18.60 -1.68 -7.55
C THR A 23 -18.75 -0.28 -6.96
N ILE A 24 -19.27 -0.16 -5.72
CA ILE A 24 -19.36 1.12 -5.00
C ILE A 24 -17.96 1.72 -4.83
N TYR A 25 -17.02 0.92 -4.34
CA TYR A 25 -15.66 1.38 -4.11
C TYR A 25 -14.94 1.75 -5.42
N VAL A 26 -14.89 0.82 -6.37
CA VAL A 26 -14.21 1.01 -7.65
C VAL A 26 -14.89 2.12 -8.46
N GLY A 27 -16.22 2.15 -8.50
CA GLY A 27 -17.03 3.18 -9.15
C GLY A 27 -16.78 4.58 -8.60
N SER A 28 -16.56 4.72 -7.28
CA SER A 28 -16.23 6.01 -6.66
C SER A 28 -14.96 6.65 -7.24
N ILE A 29 -13.96 5.83 -7.61
CA ILE A 29 -12.71 6.29 -8.23
C ILE A 29 -12.97 6.84 -9.64
N TYR A 30 -13.87 6.21 -10.41
CA TYR A 30 -14.22 6.68 -11.75
C TYR A 30 -15.06 7.94 -11.71
N ILE A 31 -16.08 7.97 -10.86
CA ILE A 31 -16.95 9.13 -10.73
C ILE A 31 -16.12 10.32 -10.27
N SER A 32 -15.27 10.16 -9.26
CA SER A 32 -14.38 11.24 -8.79
C SER A 32 -13.37 11.70 -9.84
N SER A 33 -12.91 10.81 -10.73
CA SER A 33 -12.03 11.18 -11.83
C SER A 33 -12.71 12.04 -12.91
N LYS A 34 -14.03 11.92 -13.05
CA LYS A 34 -14.83 12.67 -14.04
C LYS A 34 -15.58 13.85 -13.41
N SER A 35 -15.82 13.83 -12.11
CA SER A 35 -16.50 14.90 -11.38
C SER A 35 -15.56 16.08 -11.17
N ARG A 36 -15.99 17.27 -11.58
CA ARG A 36 -15.28 18.54 -11.36
C ARG A 36 -15.49 19.01 -9.92
N LEU A 37 -14.90 18.31 -8.94
CA LEU A 37 -14.87 18.82 -7.57
C LEU A 37 -13.88 20.00 -7.53
N VAL A 38 -14.39 21.18 -7.18
CA VAL A 38 -13.61 22.41 -6.99
C VAL A 38 -13.39 22.57 -5.49
N PHE A 39 -12.14 22.42 -5.05
CA PHE A 39 -11.78 22.75 -3.67
C PHE A 39 -11.39 24.22 -3.63
N ASN A 40 -12.29 25.09 -3.16
CA ASN A 40 -11.95 26.48 -2.92
C ASN A 40 -10.91 26.54 -1.80
N THR A 41 -9.68 26.90 -2.15
CA THR A 41 -8.65 27.20 -1.16
C THR A 41 -8.82 28.65 -0.75
N PRO A 42 -8.91 29.00 0.55
CA PRO A 42 -8.93 30.40 0.97
C PRO A 42 -7.65 31.09 0.48
N THR A 43 -7.81 32.17 -0.28
CA THR A 43 -6.69 32.99 -0.75
C THR A 43 -5.95 33.56 0.46
N PRO A 44 -4.63 33.39 0.60
CA PRO A 44 -3.90 34.11 1.62
C PRO A 44 -3.99 35.60 1.33
N THR A 45 -4.47 36.37 2.30
CA THR A 45 -4.54 37.83 2.27
C THR A 45 -3.15 38.38 1.91
N PRO A 46 -3.02 39.26 0.90
CA PRO A 46 -1.72 39.82 0.55
C PRO A 46 -1.16 40.60 1.74
N THR A 47 -0.02 40.14 2.24
CA THR A 47 0.77 40.88 3.23
C THR A 47 1.34 42.11 2.53
N PRO A 48 1.23 43.32 3.11
CA PRO A 48 1.78 44.52 2.48
C PRO A 48 3.30 44.38 2.33
N SER A 49 3.80 44.67 1.13
CA SER A 49 5.21 44.67 0.78
C SER A 49 5.98 45.67 1.65
N PRO A 50 7.16 45.30 2.23
CA PRO A 50 8.00 46.24 2.94
C PRO A 50 8.63 47.26 1.94
N PRO A 51 8.87 48.51 2.38
CA PRO A 51 9.36 49.55 1.50
C PRO A 51 10.79 49.26 1.04
N THR A 52 11.03 49.51 -0.25
CA THR A 52 12.33 49.52 -0.93
C THR A 52 13.34 50.42 -0.19
N ARG A 53 14.46 49.84 0.26
CA ARG A 53 15.67 50.59 0.61
C ARG A 53 16.72 50.45 -0.51
N SER A 54 17.21 51.60 -0.95
CA SER A 54 18.30 51.84 -1.90
C SER A 54 19.67 51.44 -1.31
N PRO A 55 20.71 51.28 -2.15
CA PRO A 55 21.95 50.58 -1.80
C PRO A 55 23.00 51.52 -1.19
N THR A 56 23.79 51.04 -0.24
CA THR A 56 25.05 51.68 0.23
C THR A 56 25.96 50.62 0.90
N PRO A 57 27.28 50.88 1.01
CA PRO A 57 28.31 50.04 0.40
C PRO A 57 29.00 49.05 1.36
N SER A 58 29.77 48.15 0.73
CA SER A 58 30.73 47.21 1.30
C SER A 58 31.69 47.84 2.32
N PHE A 59 31.89 47.15 3.46
CA PHE A 59 33.07 47.30 4.31
C PHE A 59 33.57 45.95 4.79
N SER A 60 34.90 45.87 4.90
CA SER A 60 35.72 44.67 4.99
C SER A 60 35.86 44.09 6.39
N SER A 61 36.27 42.81 6.40
CA SER A 61 37.26 42.20 7.31
C SER A 61 37.12 42.42 8.82
N TYR A 62 36.73 41.35 9.52
CA TYR A 62 37.29 41.04 10.84
C TYR A 62 37.66 39.55 10.89
N THR A 63 38.93 39.30 11.19
CA THR A 63 39.59 38.02 11.34
C THR A 63 39.61 37.58 12.80
N GLU A 64 39.46 36.26 12.99
CA GLU A 64 39.99 35.41 14.08
C GLU A 64 39.30 35.40 15.47
N PRO A 65 39.36 34.28 16.25
CA PRO A 65 40.40 33.25 16.20
C PRO A 65 39.96 31.77 16.10
N ASN A 66 40.94 30.99 15.65
CA ASN A 66 41.05 29.54 15.67
C ASN A 66 40.66 28.89 17.01
N VAL A 67 39.71 27.97 16.97
CA VAL A 67 39.61 26.87 17.94
C VAL A 67 39.66 25.56 17.15
N ALA A 68 40.76 24.85 17.33
CA ALA A 68 40.99 23.53 16.76
C ALA A 68 40.17 22.44 17.47
N ASN A 69 39.97 21.35 16.72
CA ASN A 69 39.52 20.01 17.13
C ASN A 69 38.02 19.72 17.13
N GLY A 70 37.56 19.25 15.97
CA GLY A 70 36.37 18.42 15.81
C GLY A 70 36.29 17.97 14.36
N SER A 71 36.82 16.78 14.04
CA SER A 71 36.78 16.17 12.71
C SER A 71 35.34 16.06 12.20
N SER A 72 34.92 17.04 11.40
CA SER A 72 33.67 17.00 10.66
C SER A 72 33.75 15.90 9.60
N PRO A 73 32.74 15.03 9.44
CA PRO A 73 32.76 14.06 8.36
C PRO A 73 32.80 14.81 7.02
N PRO A 74 33.49 14.28 5.99
CA PRO A 74 33.65 14.99 4.73
C PRO A 74 32.27 15.32 4.14
N SER A 75 32.02 16.61 3.89
CA SER A 75 30.81 17.06 3.21
C SER A 75 30.74 16.37 1.84
N LEU A 76 29.70 15.57 1.67
CA LEU A 76 29.49 14.77 0.47
C LEU A 76 29.11 15.67 -0.71
N ASN A 77 29.74 15.45 -1.86
CA ASN A 77 29.39 16.13 -3.11
C ASN A 77 27.90 15.88 -3.42
N PRO A 78 27.08 16.94 -3.63
CA PRO A 78 25.67 16.82 -4.03
C PRO A 78 25.43 15.90 -5.24
N ASP A 79 26.40 15.78 -6.15
CA ASP A 79 26.29 14.91 -7.34
C ASP A 79 26.35 13.42 -7.00
N ASP A 80 27.13 13.04 -5.99
CA ASP A 80 27.22 11.65 -5.52
C ASP A 80 25.93 11.24 -4.81
N ILE A 81 25.34 12.17 -4.04
CA ILE A 81 24.03 11.99 -3.42
C ILE A 81 22.96 11.87 -4.50
N ALA A 82 22.94 12.75 -5.50
CA ALA A 82 21.99 12.67 -6.62
C ALA A 82 22.14 11.38 -7.44
N ARG A 83 23.37 10.87 -7.59
CA ARG A 83 23.65 9.60 -8.27
C ARG A 83 23.19 8.39 -7.44
N ALA A 84 23.43 8.37 -6.13
CA ALA A 84 22.92 7.34 -5.23
C ALA A 84 21.38 7.36 -5.14
N ASN A 85 20.79 8.54 -5.11
CA ASN A 85 19.35 8.77 -5.11
C ASN A 85 18.66 8.29 -6.40
N ARG A 86 19.23 8.57 -7.57
CA ARG A 86 18.73 8.03 -8.86
C ARG A 86 18.83 6.52 -8.93
N ARG A 87 19.85 5.96 -8.29
CA ARG A 87 20.15 4.53 -8.24
C ARG A 87 19.15 3.78 -7.36
N ALA A 88 18.71 4.36 -6.25
CA ALA A 88 17.90 3.66 -5.24
C ALA A 88 16.44 4.13 -5.09
N SER A 89 16.00 5.15 -5.83
CA SER A 89 14.64 5.67 -5.68
C SER A 89 13.59 4.65 -6.13
N PRO A 90 12.66 4.22 -5.26
CA PRO A 90 11.48 3.46 -5.67
C PRO A 90 10.46 4.35 -6.44
N PHE A 91 10.64 5.67 -6.41
CA PHE A 91 9.72 6.66 -6.99
C PHE A 91 10.09 7.13 -8.40
N ASN A 92 11.27 6.76 -8.94
CA ASN A 92 11.67 7.16 -10.28
C ASN A 92 11.18 6.13 -11.32
N GLY A 93 9.86 6.08 -11.49
CA GLY A 93 9.15 5.22 -12.45
C GLY A 93 8.91 5.86 -13.82
N SER A 94 9.51 7.01 -14.14
CA SER A 94 9.50 7.54 -15.51
C SER A 94 10.67 6.96 -16.31
N ASN A 95 10.38 6.01 -17.19
CA ASN A 95 11.28 5.65 -18.28
C ASN A 95 11.57 6.90 -19.12
N SER A 96 12.74 7.52 -18.93
CA SER A 96 13.35 8.41 -19.90
C SER A 96 14.76 7.94 -20.19
N SER A 97 14.87 6.79 -20.84
CA SER A 97 16.06 6.43 -21.62
C SER A 97 16.02 7.26 -22.91
N SER A 98 16.71 8.39 -22.92
CA SER A 98 16.95 9.17 -24.13
C SER A 98 17.97 8.46 -25.01
N SER A 99 17.51 7.54 -25.85
CA SER A 99 18.21 7.16 -27.07
C SER A 99 17.43 7.77 -28.24
N SER A 100 18.03 8.74 -28.90
CA SER A 100 17.48 9.43 -30.06
C SER A 100 17.26 8.46 -31.22
N THR A 101 16.01 8.06 -31.45
CA THR A 101 15.45 7.65 -32.76
C THR A 101 13.92 7.52 -32.66
N ALA A 102 13.22 8.28 -33.50
CA ALA A 102 11.77 8.26 -33.81
C ALA A 102 10.75 8.46 -32.65
N SER A 103 9.76 9.33 -32.89
CA SER A 103 8.77 9.86 -31.95
C SER A 103 7.74 8.82 -31.44
N SER A 104 8.14 7.95 -30.51
CA SER A 104 7.26 7.06 -29.76
C SER A 104 7.03 7.55 -28.32
N GLY A 105 6.84 8.86 -28.14
CA GLY A 105 6.55 9.47 -26.84
C GLY A 105 5.04 9.59 -26.59
N PRO A 106 4.57 9.54 -25.34
CA PRO A 106 3.18 9.84 -25.01
C PRO A 106 2.81 11.27 -25.46
N ARG A 107 1.58 11.46 -25.94
CA ARG A 107 1.04 12.77 -26.34
C ARG A 107 1.17 13.78 -25.18
N GLY A 108 1.56 15.01 -25.50
CA GLY A 108 1.60 16.11 -24.53
C GLY A 108 0.23 16.47 -23.95
N LYS A 109 0.22 16.93 -22.69
CA LYS A 109 -0.96 17.35 -21.93
C LYS A 109 -1.55 18.65 -22.51
N LEU A 110 -2.85 18.71 -22.77
CA LEU A 110 -3.52 19.96 -23.15
C LEU A 110 -3.76 20.85 -21.91
N LYS A 111 -3.86 22.17 -22.13
CA LYS A 111 -3.94 23.19 -21.05
C LYS A 111 -5.11 22.97 -20.08
N ASP A 112 -6.22 22.41 -20.55
CA ASP A 112 -7.44 22.14 -19.76
C ASP A 112 -7.63 20.65 -19.40
N GLU A 113 -6.66 19.81 -19.73
CA GLU A 113 -6.73 18.38 -19.49
C GLU A 113 -6.26 18.08 -18.07
N ARG A 114 -7.13 17.56 -17.21
CA ARG A 114 -6.71 17.09 -15.88
C ARG A 114 -6.20 15.65 -15.96
N TRP A 115 -4.97 15.43 -15.51
CA TRP A 115 -4.37 14.09 -15.48
C TRP A 115 -4.59 13.43 -14.11
N ARG A 116 -4.50 12.10 -14.08
CA ARG A 116 -4.71 11.27 -12.88
C ARG A 116 -3.91 11.74 -11.66
N ASP A 117 -2.75 12.32 -11.89
CA ASP A 117 -1.79 12.70 -10.86
C ASP A 117 -1.85 14.20 -10.49
N ASP A 118 -2.85 14.93 -10.99
CA ASP A 118 -3.09 16.31 -10.58
C ASP A 118 -3.61 16.35 -9.13
N PRO A 119 -3.10 17.26 -8.26
CA PRO A 119 -3.47 17.32 -6.84
C PRO A 119 -4.97 17.35 -6.56
N GLU A 120 -5.72 18.13 -7.35
CA GLU A 120 -7.17 18.27 -7.20
C GLU A 120 -7.92 16.99 -7.56
N VAL A 121 -7.44 16.25 -8.58
CA VAL A 121 -8.00 14.94 -8.95
C VAL A 121 -7.69 13.91 -7.87
N ILE A 122 -6.50 13.97 -7.28
CA ILE A 122 -6.13 13.08 -6.17
C ILE A 122 -7.03 13.34 -4.97
N LYS A 123 -7.17 14.59 -4.50
CA LYS A 123 -8.05 14.95 -3.37
C LYS A 123 -9.47 14.48 -3.58
N ALA A 124 -10.05 14.75 -4.75
CA ALA A 124 -11.39 14.32 -5.13
C ALA A 124 -11.55 12.79 -5.01
N ARG A 125 -10.58 12.04 -5.53
CA ARG A 125 -10.56 10.57 -5.43
C ARG A 125 -10.45 10.11 -3.99
N LEU A 126 -9.58 10.71 -3.18
CA LEU A 126 -9.39 10.35 -1.77
C LEU A 126 -10.67 10.56 -0.95
N THR A 127 -11.38 11.66 -1.16
CA THR A 127 -12.68 11.89 -0.53
C THR A 127 -13.71 10.84 -0.96
N ALA A 128 -13.81 10.56 -2.26
CA ALA A 128 -14.77 9.60 -2.79
C ALA A 128 -14.53 8.17 -2.28
N VAL A 129 -13.28 7.70 -2.26
CA VAL A 129 -12.96 6.36 -1.74
C VAL A 129 -13.18 6.25 -0.24
N SER A 130 -12.97 7.34 0.51
CA SER A 130 -13.24 7.37 1.95
C SER A 130 -14.74 7.25 2.24
N ILE A 131 -15.57 8.01 1.52
CA ILE A 131 -17.03 7.92 1.61
C ILE A 131 -17.51 6.52 1.19
N ALA A 132 -17.00 6.00 0.06
CA ALA A 132 -17.36 4.67 -0.41
C ALA A 132 -16.98 3.57 0.59
N SER A 133 -15.83 3.70 1.28
CA SER A 133 -15.41 2.78 2.33
C SER A 133 -16.36 2.81 3.53
N LEU A 134 -16.78 4.00 3.96
CA LEU A 134 -17.79 4.16 5.02
C LEU A 134 -19.12 3.51 4.64
N VAL A 135 -19.60 3.73 3.41
CA VAL A 135 -20.82 3.10 2.89
C VAL A 135 -20.71 1.56 2.92
N CYS A 136 -19.55 1.02 2.55
CA CYS A 136 -19.29 -0.43 2.61
C CYS A 136 -19.35 -0.95 4.04
N CYS A 137 -18.68 -0.29 5.00
CA CYS A 137 -18.72 -0.65 6.42
C CYS A 137 -20.14 -0.59 6.98
N THR A 138 -20.89 0.48 6.67
CA THR A 138 -22.29 0.63 7.10
C THR A 138 -23.18 -0.46 6.51
N SER A 139 -22.96 -0.85 5.25
CA SER A 139 -23.71 -1.94 4.62
C SER A 139 -23.48 -3.27 5.34
N VAL A 140 -22.24 -3.58 5.74
CA VAL A 140 -21.94 -4.77 6.55
C VAL A 140 -22.64 -4.69 7.92
N TYR A 141 -22.63 -3.53 8.57
CA TYR A 141 -23.34 -3.34 9.84
C TYR A 141 -24.85 -3.56 9.71
N ILE A 142 -25.47 -3.04 8.65
CA ILE A 142 -26.89 -3.26 8.36
C ILE A 142 -27.16 -4.76 8.19
N VAL A 143 -26.33 -5.48 7.44
CA VAL A 143 -26.45 -6.94 7.31
C VAL A 143 -26.38 -7.62 8.67
N LEU A 144 -25.40 -7.29 9.52
CA LEU A 144 -25.28 -7.84 10.87
C LEU A 144 -26.52 -7.57 11.73
N TYR A 145 -27.06 -6.36 11.65
CA TYR A 145 -28.26 -5.96 12.39
C TYR A 145 -29.49 -6.75 11.94
N THR A 146 -29.62 -7.00 10.63
CA THR A 146 -30.73 -7.80 10.08
C THR A 146 -30.69 -9.27 10.46
N ILE A 147 -29.50 -9.87 10.57
CA ILE A 147 -29.34 -11.29 10.92
C ILE A 147 -29.23 -11.56 12.42
N THR A 148 -28.96 -10.52 13.25
CA THR A 148 -28.83 -10.64 14.71
C THR A 148 -29.68 -9.57 15.41
N PRO A 149 -31.01 -9.72 15.48
CA PRO A 149 -31.86 -8.67 16.07
C PRO A 149 -31.70 -8.55 17.58
N THR A 150 -31.42 -9.66 18.28
CA THR A 150 -31.37 -9.72 19.75
C THR A 150 -30.27 -10.67 20.27
N PRO A 151 -29.26 -10.17 21.00
CA PRO A 151 -28.93 -8.75 21.19
C PRO A 151 -28.50 -8.11 19.85
N ALA A 152 -28.86 -6.84 19.65
CA ALA A 152 -28.44 -6.11 18.47
C ALA A 152 -26.90 -6.00 18.42
N PRO A 153 -26.27 -6.12 17.23
CA PRO A 153 -24.83 -6.03 17.10
C PRO A 153 -24.34 -4.64 17.49
N THR A 154 -23.22 -4.59 18.19
CA THR A 154 -22.57 -3.34 18.57
C THR A 154 -21.62 -2.85 17.47
N LEU A 155 -21.17 -1.59 17.54
CA LEU A 155 -20.08 -1.09 16.69
C LEU A 155 -18.77 -1.88 16.90
N TRP A 156 -18.59 -2.46 18.10
CA TRP A 156 -17.45 -3.33 18.37
C TRP A 156 -17.56 -4.65 17.60
N ASP A 157 -18.76 -5.23 17.44
CA ASP A 157 -18.93 -6.44 16.63
C ASP A 157 -18.62 -6.18 15.16
N LEU A 158 -18.99 -5.01 14.64
CA LEU A 158 -18.57 -4.57 13.31
C LEU A 158 -17.05 -4.42 13.23
N ALA A 159 -16.46 -3.63 14.13
CA ALA A 159 -15.01 -3.37 14.13
C ALA A 159 -14.22 -4.68 14.20
N ALA A 160 -14.64 -5.58 15.08
CA ALA A 160 -14.02 -6.88 15.26
C ALA A 160 -14.13 -7.74 13.99
N ARG A 161 -15.31 -7.79 13.37
CA ARG A 161 -15.53 -8.53 12.12
C ARG A 161 -14.73 -7.95 10.94
N LEU A 162 -14.58 -6.63 10.86
CA LEU A 162 -13.73 -5.96 9.87
C LEU A 162 -12.22 -6.10 10.16
N GLY A 163 -11.85 -6.76 11.27
CA GLY A 163 -10.47 -7.04 11.65
C GLY A 163 -9.76 -5.89 12.37
N PHE A 164 -10.49 -4.92 12.92
CA PHE A 164 -9.94 -3.91 13.84
C PHE A 164 -9.75 -4.48 15.25
N ILE A 165 -9.13 -5.65 15.32
CA ILE A 165 -8.79 -6.34 16.56
C ILE A 165 -7.27 -6.29 16.70
N LEU A 166 -6.82 -5.82 17.85
CA LEU A 166 -5.43 -6.00 18.27
C LEU A 166 -5.27 -7.39 18.88
N PRO A 167 -4.13 -8.06 18.68
CA PRO A 167 -3.84 -9.34 19.34
C PRO A 167 -4.13 -9.25 20.85
N ARG A 168 -4.89 -10.22 21.39
CA ARG A 168 -5.43 -10.18 22.77
C ARG A 168 -4.34 -10.06 23.84
N ASN A 169 -3.13 -10.57 23.56
CA ASN A 169 -1.92 -10.41 24.38
C ASN A 169 -1.52 -8.93 24.60
N VAL A 170 -1.82 -8.02 23.66
CA VAL A 170 -1.57 -6.57 23.80
C VAL A 170 -2.49 -5.91 24.82
N LEU A 171 -3.71 -6.40 24.95
CA LEU A 171 -4.73 -5.78 25.80
C LEU A 171 -4.69 -6.27 27.26
N VAL A 172 -4.03 -7.40 27.54
CA VAL A 172 -4.18 -8.13 28.82
C VAL A 172 -2.92 -8.13 29.70
N SER A 173 -1.75 -7.66 29.25
CA SER A 173 -0.54 -7.75 30.09
C SER A 173 0.41 -6.54 30.00
N PHE A 174 0.22 -5.62 30.94
CA PHE A 174 1.10 -4.48 31.24
C PHE A 174 2.30 -4.84 32.17
N THR A 175 2.76 -6.09 32.19
CA THR A 175 4.00 -6.46 32.86
C THR A 175 5.20 -6.29 31.92
N ILE A 176 6.32 -5.74 32.41
CA ILE A 176 7.50 -5.39 31.59
C ILE A 176 8.06 -6.61 30.82
N SER A 177 8.02 -7.81 31.43
CA SER A 177 8.45 -9.08 30.81
C SER A 177 7.46 -9.61 29.75
N SER A 178 6.18 -9.22 29.83
CA SER A 178 5.16 -9.50 28.82
C SER A 178 5.28 -8.53 27.63
N LEU A 179 5.75 -7.31 27.86
CA LEU A 179 5.76 -6.25 26.86
C LEU A 179 6.62 -6.60 25.64
N THR A 180 7.76 -7.26 25.85
CA THR A 180 8.68 -7.65 24.76
C THR A 180 8.16 -8.82 23.94
N ALA A 181 7.64 -9.87 24.59
CA ALA A 181 7.02 -11.01 23.91
C ALA A 181 5.79 -10.58 23.11
N THR A 182 4.94 -9.74 23.72
CA THR A 182 3.75 -9.17 23.10
C THR A 182 4.09 -8.24 21.93
N ALA A 183 5.14 -7.43 22.04
CA ALA A 183 5.61 -6.59 20.93
C ALA A 183 6.12 -7.42 19.75
N TRP A 184 6.85 -8.51 19.99
CA TRP A 184 7.31 -9.40 18.94
C TRP A 184 6.14 -10.11 18.23
N ASP A 185 5.13 -10.55 18.99
CA ASP A 185 3.95 -11.22 18.43
C ASP A 185 3.16 -10.33 17.47
N VAL A 186 3.10 -9.02 17.73
CA VAL A 186 2.52 -8.04 16.80
C VAL A 186 3.49 -7.77 15.65
N LEU A 187 4.75 -7.48 15.96
CA LEU A 187 5.74 -7.02 14.99
C LEU A 187 6.00 -8.07 13.90
N LYS A 188 6.11 -9.35 14.26
CA LYS A 188 6.41 -10.43 13.31
C LYS A 188 5.42 -10.49 12.15
N LEU A 189 4.13 -10.20 12.39
CA LEU A 189 3.10 -10.17 11.35
C LEU A 189 3.37 -9.09 10.29
N HIS A 190 3.90 -7.94 10.71
CA HIS A 190 4.26 -6.83 9.83
C HIS A 190 5.59 -7.05 9.09
N LEU A 191 6.42 -8.00 9.55
CA LEU A 191 7.73 -8.31 8.96
C LEU A 191 7.67 -9.37 7.86
N ILE A 192 6.54 -10.06 7.66
CA ILE A 192 6.41 -11.11 6.62
C ILE A 192 6.71 -10.54 5.22
N THR A 193 6.15 -9.38 4.87
CA THR A 193 6.37 -8.74 3.57
C THR A 193 7.81 -8.21 3.42
N PRO A 194 8.41 -7.53 4.42
CA PRO A 194 9.83 -7.23 4.41
C PRO A 194 10.75 -8.44 4.17
N VAL A 195 10.43 -9.61 4.75
CA VAL A 195 11.19 -10.85 4.50
C VAL A 195 11.13 -11.25 3.02
N LEU A 196 9.94 -11.21 2.40
CA LEU A 196 9.80 -11.45 0.95
C LEU A 196 10.65 -10.46 0.11
N PHE A 197 10.74 -9.22 0.57
CA PHE A 197 11.51 -8.14 -0.08
C PHE A 197 12.98 -8.09 0.34
N PHE A 198 13.53 -9.15 0.93
CA PHE A 198 14.94 -9.17 1.35
C PHE A 198 15.92 -8.84 0.21
N GLY A 199 15.65 -9.29 -1.02
CA GLY A 199 16.42 -8.94 -2.22
C GLY A 199 16.47 -7.44 -2.51
N PRO A 200 15.32 -6.77 -2.77
CA PRO A 200 15.26 -5.31 -2.93
C PRO A 200 15.84 -4.52 -1.74
N LEU A 201 15.60 -4.98 -0.50
CA LEU A 201 16.19 -4.37 0.69
C LEU A 201 17.72 -4.48 0.67
N TYR A 202 18.27 -5.63 0.29
CA TYR A 202 19.71 -5.79 0.12
C TYR A 202 20.27 -4.88 -0.99
N ALA A 203 19.55 -4.71 -2.10
CA ALA A 203 19.95 -3.79 -3.17
C ALA A 203 19.95 -2.32 -2.72
N THR A 204 18.95 -1.89 -1.93
CA THR A 204 18.93 -0.53 -1.34
C THR A 204 20.03 -0.34 -0.31
N TRP A 205 20.37 -1.37 0.47
CA TRP A 205 21.52 -1.35 1.36
C TRP A 205 22.85 -1.23 0.61
N LEU A 206 23.02 -1.95 -0.51
CA LEU A 206 24.19 -1.81 -1.39
C LEU A 206 24.31 -0.41 -1.99
N ALA A 207 23.18 0.25 -2.23
CA ALA A 207 23.15 1.63 -2.71
C ALA A 207 23.52 2.66 -1.64
N GLY A 208 23.61 2.26 -0.37
CA GLY A 208 23.97 3.14 0.74
C GLY A 208 22.87 4.12 1.13
N VAL A 209 21.61 3.79 0.86
CA VAL A 209 20.45 4.67 1.08
C VAL A 209 19.49 4.20 2.18
N MET A 210 19.82 3.15 2.94
CA MET A 210 19.05 2.79 4.13
C MET A 210 19.28 3.78 5.27
N PRO A 211 18.33 3.93 6.22
CA PRO A 211 18.51 4.78 7.39
C PRO A 211 19.87 4.58 8.06
N GLY A 212 20.60 5.69 8.28
CA GLY A 212 21.95 5.68 8.87
C GLY A 212 23.09 5.39 7.89
N GLN A 213 22.83 5.10 6.62
CA GLN A 213 23.87 4.96 5.60
C GLN A 213 24.27 6.30 4.97
N ARG A 214 25.44 6.30 4.33
CA ARG A 214 26.11 7.48 3.77
C ARG A 214 25.24 8.37 2.87
N TYR A 215 24.35 7.80 2.09
CA TYR A 215 23.52 8.52 1.12
C TYR A 215 22.06 8.66 1.57
N TRP A 216 21.73 8.25 2.79
CA TRP A 216 20.38 8.40 3.31
C TRP A 216 20.05 9.86 3.60
N SER A 217 18.80 10.23 3.31
CA SER A 217 18.27 11.56 3.55
C SER A 217 16.78 11.45 3.83
N TRP A 218 16.34 11.92 4.99
CA TRP A 218 14.92 11.96 5.37
C TRP A 218 14.08 12.72 4.34
N GLU A 219 14.56 13.88 3.90
CA GLU A 219 13.89 14.71 2.91
C GLU A 219 13.66 13.92 1.60
N PHE A 220 14.70 13.26 1.10
CA PHE A 220 14.63 12.59 -0.20
C PHE A 220 13.93 11.23 -0.15
N HIS A 221 14.26 10.39 0.83
CA HIS A 221 13.82 9.00 0.87
C HIS A 221 12.47 8.81 1.55
N VAL A 222 12.07 9.71 2.44
CA VAL A 222 10.82 9.61 3.20
C VAL A 222 9.87 10.73 2.82
N ARG A 223 10.26 12.00 3.02
CA ARG A 223 9.34 13.13 2.85
C ARG A 223 8.88 13.31 1.41
N ARG A 224 9.78 13.24 0.42
CA ARG A 224 9.38 13.31 -1.01
C ARG A 224 8.56 12.11 -1.48
N GLY A 225 8.73 10.96 -0.85
CA GLY A 225 7.96 9.75 -1.14
C GLY A 225 6.56 9.77 -0.54
N LEU A 226 6.41 10.27 0.69
CA LEU A 226 5.17 10.17 1.47
C LEU A 226 4.36 11.47 1.53
N TRP A 227 5.00 12.63 1.48
CA TRP A 227 4.37 13.95 1.66
C TRP A 227 4.01 14.65 0.36
N THR A 228 3.97 13.90 -0.74
CA THR A 228 3.36 14.32 -2.00
C THR A 228 1.93 13.79 -2.08
N TRP A 229 1.04 14.43 -2.86
CA TRP A 229 -0.32 13.91 -3.05
C TRP A 229 -0.33 12.47 -3.59
N GLN A 230 0.64 12.12 -4.43
CA GLN A 230 0.82 10.76 -4.95
C GLN A 230 1.26 9.79 -3.83
N GLY A 231 2.18 10.20 -2.97
CA GLY A 231 2.62 9.44 -1.79
C GLY A 231 1.50 9.20 -0.79
N ILE A 232 0.78 10.26 -0.42
CA ILE A 232 -0.39 10.19 0.47
C ILE A 232 -1.42 9.23 -0.12
N ARG A 233 -1.72 9.35 -1.42
CA ARG A 233 -2.65 8.44 -2.10
C ARG A 233 -2.14 7.00 -2.07
N ASN A 234 -0.94 6.75 -2.59
CA ASN A 234 -0.45 5.40 -2.86
C ASN A 234 -0.06 4.64 -1.58
N VAL A 235 0.44 5.33 -0.55
CA VAL A 235 1.00 4.69 0.64
C VAL A 235 0.14 4.90 1.86
N ILE A 236 -0.49 6.06 2.03
CA ILE A 236 -1.17 6.40 3.31
C ILE A 236 -2.68 6.12 3.27
N VAL A 237 -3.37 6.43 2.16
CA VAL A 237 -4.84 6.38 2.10
C VAL A 237 -5.37 5.20 1.31
N ALA A 238 -4.87 4.93 0.11
CA ALA A 238 -5.40 3.85 -0.72
C ALA A 238 -5.22 2.47 -0.07
N PRO A 239 -4.06 2.11 0.53
CA PRO A 239 -3.91 0.79 1.11
C PRO A 239 -4.92 0.51 2.25
N PRO A 240 -5.10 1.38 3.26
CA PRO A 240 -6.14 1.17 4.27
C PRO A 240 -7.55 1.04 3.68
N THR A 241 -7.97 1.93 2.78
CA THR A 241 -9.33 1.90 2.24
C THR A 241 -9.59 0.65 1.39
N GLU A 242 -8.60 0.23 0.59
CA GLU A 242 -8.69 -1.00 -0.20
C GLU A 242 -8.77 -2.24 0.68
N GLU A 243 -7.90 -2.36 1.69
CA GLU A 243 -7.96 -3.53 2.59
C GLU A 243 -9.27 -3.55 3.41
N ILE A 244 -9.76 -2.41 3.91
CA ILE A 244 -11.03 -2.35 4.65
C ILE A 244 -12.20 -2.84 3.79
N VAL A 245 -12.27 -2.44 2.52
CA VAL A 245 -13.36 -2.87 1.63
C VAL A 245 -13.18 -4.31 1.19
N PHE A 246 -12.02 -4.67 0.63
CA PHE A 246 -11.83 -5.98 0.01
C PHE A 246 -11.59 -7.11 1.02
N ARG A 247 -10.93 -6.83 2.15
CA ARG A 247 -10.63 -7.85 3.19
C ARG A 247 -11.60 -7.73 4.35
N GLY A 248 -11.82 -6.51 4.85
CA GLY A 248 -12.80 -6.28 5.90
C GLY A 248 -14.22 -6.62 5.43
N CYS A 249 -14.77 -5.87 4.46
CA CYS A 249 -16.19 -5.96 4.12
C CYS A 249 -16.54 -7.18 3.26
N ILE A 250 -15.85 -7.38 2.13
CA ILE A 250 -16.18 -8.45 1.17
C ILE A 250 -15.96 -9.84 1.80
N LEU A 251 -14.82 -10.09 2.45
CA LEU A 251 -14.61 -11.40 3.10
C LEU A 251 -15.57 -11.62 4.28
N SER A 252 -15.96 -10.57 5.01
CA SER A 252 -16.99 -10.70 6.06
C SER A 252 -18.30 -11.25 5.50
N ILE A 253 -18.78 -10.68 4.39
CA ILE A 253 -20.03 -11.09 3.74
C ILE A 253 -19.92 -12.52 3.19
N LEU A 254 -18.82 -12.84 2.48
CA LEU A 254 -18.61 -14.18 1.95
C LEU A 254 -18.50 -15.23 3.08
N HIS A 255 -17.85 -14.89 4.19
CA HIS A 255 -17.77 -15.75 5.37
C HIS A 255 -19.14 -15.95 6.02
N LEU A 256 -20.01 -14.93 6.06
CA LEU A 256 -21.39 -15.08 6.56
C LEU A 256 -22.23 -16.05 5.70
N ALA A 257 -21.88 -16.25 4.42
CA ALA A 257 -22.48 -17.27 3.57
C ALA A 257 -21.81 -18.65 3.66
N GLY A 258 -20.85 -18.85 4.56
CA GLY A 258 -20.12 -20.11 4.68
C GLY A 258 -19.18 -20.39 3.51
N ALA A 259 -18.68 -19.36 2.82
CA ALA A 259 -17.70 -19.56 1.75
C ALA A 259 -16.46 -20.29 2.26
N SER A 260 -15.97 -21.25 1.48
CA SER A 260 -14.80 -22.04 1.82
C SER A 260 -13.51 -21.21 1.88
N LYS A 261 -12.50 -21.70 2.61
CA LYS A 261 -11.13 -21.14 2.62
C LYS A 261 -10.62 -20.81 1.22
N TYR A 262 -10.81 -21.74 0.28
CA TYR A 262 -10.38 -21.56 -1.10
C TYR A 262 -11.07 -20.39 -1.79
N GLN A 263 -12.38 -20.23 -1.61
CA GLN A 263 -13.12 -19.12 -2.20
C GLN A 263 -12.69 -17.77 -1.59
N LEU A 264 -12.51 -17.74 -0.26
CA LEU A 264 -12.10 -16.52 0.44
C LEU A 264 -10.68 -16.08 0.05
N ILE A 265 -9.72 -17.02 -0.06
CA ILE A 265 -8.32 -16.69 -0.35
C ILE A 265 -8.09 -16.48 -1.86
N PHE A 266 -8.57 -17.38 -2.72
CA PHE A 266 -8.16 -17.43 -4.12
C PHE A 266 -9.18 -16.86 -5.10
N LEU A 267 -10.48 -16.81 -4.76
CA LEU A 267 -11.52 -16.29 -5.67
C LEU A 267 -11.93 -14.85 -5.35
N SER A 268 -12.06 -14.49 -4.07
CA SER A 268 -12.42 -13.13 -3.68
C SER A 268 -11.53 -12.03 -4.30
N PRO A 269 -10.19 -12.21 -4.43
CA PRO A 269 -9.33 -11.16 -4.95
C PRO A 269 -9.38 -11.00 -6.47
N LEU A 270 -10.13 -11.85 -7.19
CA LEU A 270 -10.39 -11.64 -8.61
C LEU A 270 -11.16 -10.33 -8.84
N SER A 271 -12.07 -9.95 -7.95
CA SER A 271 -12.78 -8.67 -8.02
C SER A 271 -11.82 -7.47 -7.95
N PHE A 272 -10.82 -7.55 -7.07
CA PHE A 272 -9.76 -6.55 -6.92
C PHE A 272 -8.86 -6.47 -8.16
N GLY A 273 -8.47 -7.62 -8.72
CA GLY A 273 -7.67 -7.68 -9.94
C GLY A 273 -8.42 -7.16 -11.16
N LEU A 274 -9.68 -7.57 -11.34
CA LEU A 274 -10.53 -7.16 -12.48
C LEU A 274 -10.78 -5.66 -12.51
N ALA A 275 -10.79 -4.98 -11.35
CA ALA A 275 -10.90 -3.53 -11.28
C ALA A 275 -9.81 -2.81 -12.09
N HIS A 276 -8.68 -3.46 -12.38
CA HIS A 276 -7.56 -2.89 -13.13
C HIS A 276 -7.60 -3.18 -14.64
N VAL A 277 -8.50 -4.04 -15.12
CA VAL A 277 -8.59 -4.41 -16.54
C VAL A 277 -8.89 -3.20 -17.43
N HIS A 278 -9.60 -2.21 -16.92
CA HIS A 278 -9.87 -0.96 -17.64
C HIS A 278 -8.60 -0.22 -18.10
N HIS A 279 -7.45 -0.42 -17.43
CA HIS A 279 -6.18 0.18 -17.85
C HIS A 279 -5.69 -0.34 -19.20
N ALA A 280 -6.19 -1.50 -19.66
CA ALA A 280 -5.93 -1.99 -21.02
C ALA A 280 -6.40 -0.97 -22.05
N TRP A 281 -7.61 -0.43 -21.88
CA TRP A 281 -8.20 0.55 -22.79
C TRP A 281 -7.41 1.86 -22.80
N ASP A 282 -7.02 2.35 -21.63
CA ASP A 282 -6.18 3.54 -21.51
C ASP A 282 -4.83 3.35 -22.20
N THR A 283 -4.19 2.19 -22.00
CA THR A 283 -2.91 1.86 -22.62
C THR A 283 -3.06 1.80 -24.14
N PHE A 284 -4.06 1.09 -24.63
CA PHE A 284 -4.33 0.98 -26.06
C PHE A 284 -4.54 2.35 -26.74
N ASN A 285 -5.33 3.23 -26.11
CA ASN A 285 -5.57 4.58 -26.62
C ASN A 285 -4.32 5.45 -26.58
N ARG A 286 -3.53 5.40 -25.50
CA ARG A 286 -2.33 6.23 -25.32
C ARG A 286 -1.23 5.91 -26.32
N TYR A 287 -1.12 4.64 -26.73
CA TYR A 287 -0.10 4.18 -27.68
C TYR A 287 -0.59 4.15 -29.14
N GLY A 288 -1.66 4.87 -29.46
CA GLY A 288 -2.07 5.12 -30.85
C GLY A 288 -2.90 4.02 -31.49
N ARG A 289 -3.52 3.13 -30.69
CA ARG A 289 -4.48 2.10 -31.16
C ARG A 289 -3.94 1.14 -32.24
N THR A 290 -2.63 0.92 -32.25
CA THR A 290 -1.98 -0.02 -33.17
C THR A 290 -2.01 -1.45 -32.64
N SER A 291 -1.71 -2.45 -33.48
CA SER A 291 -1.52 -3.84 -33.05
C SER A 291 -0.39 -4.00 -32.01
N GLN A 292 0.68 -3.20 -32.12
CA GLN A 292 1.73 -3.13 -31.10
C GLN A 292 1.22 -2.53 -29.78
N ALA A 293 0.40 -1.49 -29.84
CA ALA A 293 -0.26 -0.91 -28.67
C ALA A 293 -1.22 -1.90 -28.01
N ALA A 294 -1.95 -2.70 -28.79
CA ALA A 294 -2.83 -3.75 -28.31
C ALA A 294 -2.05 -4.85 -27.58
N MET A 295 -0.97 -5.37 -28.20
CA MET A 295 -0.10 -6.36 -27.56
C MET A 295 0.49 -5.83 -26.25
N ARG A 296 0.96 -4.58 -26.24
CA ARG A 296 1.47 -3.94 -25.03
C ARG A 296 0.40 -3.79 -23.96
N ALA A 297 -0.80 -3.34 -24.32
CA ALA A 297 -1.92 -3.21 -23.39
C ALA A 297 -2.29 -4.57 -22.77
N LEU A 298 -2.36 -5.62 -23.58
CA LEU A 298 -2.63 -6.98 -23.12
C LEU A 298 -1.56 -7.46 -22.13
N LEU A 299 -0.28 -7.34 -22.47
CA LEU A 299 0.81 -7.79 -21.59
C LEU A 299 0.85 -7.03 -20.26
N VAL A 300 0.72 -5.70 -20.30
CA VAL A 300 0.72 -4.86 -19.09
C VAL A 300 -0.48 -5.18 -18.21
N THR A 301 -1.68 -5.29 -18.79
CA THR A 301 -2.89 -5.60 -18.04
C THR A 301 -2.86 -7.03 -17.50
N PHE A 302 -2.37 -8.00 -18.25
CA PHE A 302 -2.24 -9.38 -17.78
C PHE A 302 -1.28 -9.48 -16.60
N PHE A 303 -0.11 -8.84 -16.70
CA PHE A 303 0.85 -8.77 -15.60
C PHE A 303 0.23 -8.07 -14.38
N GLN A 304 -0.43 -6.92 -14.58
CA GLN A 304 -1.08 -6.18 -13.51
C GLN A 304 -2.19 -7.00 -12.83
N LEU A 305 -3.05 -7.66 -13.61
CA LEU A 305 -4.11 -8.53 -13.11
C LEU A 305 -3.51 -9.68 -12.28
N THR A 306 -2.53 -10.39 -12.82
CA THR A 306 -1.87 -11.51 -12.13
C THR A 306 -1.23 -11.04 -10.81
N TYR A 307 -0.44 -9.96 -10.87
CA TYR A 307 0.26 -9.43 -9.70
C TYR A 307 -0.71 -8.94 -8.62
N THR A 308 -1.73 -8.17 -9.01
CA THR A 308 -2.72 -7.64 -8.06
C THR A 308 -3.61 -8.74 -7.48
N THR A 309 -3.95 -9.78 -8.25
CA THR A 309 -4.68 -10.95 -7.73
C THR A 309 -3.81 -11.79 -6.79
N LEU A 310 -2.53 -12.00 -7.07
CA LEU A 310 -1.62 -12.73 -6.16
C LEU A 310 -1.42 -11.97 -4.85
N PHE A 311 -1.19 -10.66 -4.92
CA PHE A 311 -1.16 -9.79 -3.74
C PHE A 311 -2.51 -9.82 -2.99
N GLY A 312 -3.59 -9.80 -3.76
CA GLY A 312 -4.94 -10.18 -3.43
C GLY A 312 -5.04 -11.33 -2.43
N CYS A 313 -4.62 -12.50 -2.91
CA CYS A 313 -4.62 -13.77 -2.20
C CYS A 313 -3.75 -13.70 -0.94
N TYR A 314 -2.58 -13.07 -1.03
CA TYR A 314 -1.65 -12.94 0.09
C TYR A 314 -2.27 -12.16 1.26
N THR A 315 -2.83 -10.97 1.05
CA THR A 315 -3.39 -10.23 2.19
C THR A 315 -4.75 -10.77 2.64
N ALA A 316 -5.50 -11.46 1.77
CA ALA A 316 -6.66 -12.26 2.20
C ALA A 316 -6.22 -13.39 3.15
N PHE A 317 -5.13 -14.09 2.82
CA PHE A 317 -4.53 -15.08 3.72
C PHE A 317 -4.09 -14.47 5.05
N LEU A 318 -3.38 -13.33 5.04
CA LEU A 318 -2.98 -12.64 6.28
C LEU A 318 -4.19 -12.28 7.15
N PHE A 319 -5.22 -11.68 6.54
CA PHE A 319 -6.44 -11.27 7.23
C PHE A 319 -7.16 -12.46 7.84
N LEU A 320 -7.41 -13.52 7.06
CA LEU A 320 -8.15 -14.69 7.53
C LEU A 320 -7.37 -15.44 8.62
N ARG A 321 -6.04 -15.54 8.52
CA ARG A 321 -5.20 -16.26 9.49
C ARG A 321 -5.07 -15.54 10.83
N THR A 322 -5.10 -14.22 10.82
CA THR A 322 -4.84 -13.38 12.00
C THR A 322 -6.10 -12.72 12.56
N SER A 323 -7.20 -12.73 11.81
CA SER A 323 -8.41 -11.93 12.07
C SER A 323 -8.13 -10.44 12.28
N SER A 324 -7.02 -9.94 11.70
CA SER A 324 -6.56 -8.58 11.85
C SER A 324 -6.32 -7.95 10.48
N ILE A 325 -6.78 -6.71 10.30
CA ILE A 325 -6.62 -5.96 9.05
C ILE A 325 -5.25 -5.28 8.98
N TYR A 326 -4.58 -5.06 10.11
CA TYR A 326 -3.33 -4.30 10.17
C TYR A 326 -2.16 -4.97 9.43
N PRO A 327 -1.94 -6.30 9.51
CA PRO A 327 -0.90 -6.97 8.73
C PRO A 327 -1.12 -6.78 7.22
N ALA A 328 -2.36 -6.95 6.75
CA ALA A 328 -2.75 -6.73 5.34
C ALA A 328 -2.47 -5.28 4.89
N ILE A 329 -2.89 -4.29 5.70
CA ILE A 329 -2.64 -2.87 5.41
C ILE A 329 -1.13 -2.60 5.35
N SER A 330 -0.37 -3.04 6.35
CA SER A 330 1.07 -2.79 6.40
C SER A 330 1.81 -3.43 5.22
N ALA A 331 1.43 -4.65 4.83
CA ALA A 331 1.96 -5.33 3.66
C ALA A 331 1.69 -4.53 2.38
N HIS A 332 0.47 -3.99 2.24
CA HIS A 332 0.09 -3.17 1.11
C HIS A 332 0.85 -1.85 1.06
N MET A 333 0.90 -1.11 2.17
CA MET A 333 1.68 0.13 2.28
C MET A 333 3.15 -0.12 1.91
N PHE A 334 3.74 -1.20 2.43
CA PHE A 334 5.12 -1.57 2.17
C PHE A 334 5.36 -1.91 0.69
N CYS A 335 4.50 -2.72 0.07
CA CYS A 335 4.58 -3.04 -1.36
C CYS A 335 4.43 -1.78 -2.23
N ASN A 336 3.52 -0.87 -1.88
CA ASN A 336 3.34 0.38 -2.63
C ASN A 336 4.50 1.36 -2.44
N PHE A 337 5.17 1.31 -1.29
CA PHE A 337 6.37 2.11 -1.03
C PHE A 337 7.61 1.55 -1.76
N MET A 338 7.81 0.23 -1.73
CA MET A 338 8.96 -0.42 -2.37
C MET A 338 8.81 -0.55 -3.89
N GLY A 339 7.58 -0.70 -4.38
CA GLY A 339 7.29 -1.00 -5.77
C GLY A 339 7.58 -2.44 -6.15
N PHE A 340 7.49 -2.76 -7.44
CA PHE A 340 7.76 -4.11 -7.93
C PHE A 340 9.28 -4.42 -7.87
N PRO A 341 9.69 -5.60 -7.36
CA PRO A 341 11.10 -5.99 -7.32
C PRO A 341 11.74 -6.05 -8.72
N ARG A 342 12.90 -5.38 -8.90
CA ARG A 342 13.55 -5.21 -10.20
C ARG A 342 14.93 -5.84 -10.24
N ILE A 343 15.00 -7.15 -10.01
CA ILE A 343 16.26 -7.91 -9.94
C ILE A 343 17.21 -7.63 -11.12
N GLY A 344 16.68 -7.57 -12.35
CA GLY A 344 17.48 -7.31 -13.55
C GLY A 344 18.15 -5.93 -13.53
N TYR A 345 17.43 -4.89 -13.09
CA TYR A 345 17.99 -3.55 -12.95
C TYR A 345 19.04 -3.49 -11.84
N GLU A 346 18.77 -4.11 -10.69
CA GLU A 346 19.68 -4.11 -9.54
C GLU A 346 20.99 -4.85 -9.86
N MET A 347 20.91 -5.96 -10.59
CA MET A 347 22.08 -6.70 -11.09
C MET A 347 22.89 -5.91 -12.12
N GLN A 348 22.24 -5.10 -12.95
CA GLN A 348 22.93 -4.18 -13.87
C GLN A 348 23.60 -3.03 -13.11
N MET A 349 22.94 -2.54 -12.06
CA MET A 349 23.45 -1.45 -11.22
C MET A 349 24.66 -1.87 -10.39
N PHE A 350 24.69 -3.11 -9.92
CA PHE A 350 25.80 -3.67 -9.14
C PHE A 350 26.41 -4.92 -9.83
N PRO A 351 27.16 -4.74 -10.94
CA PRO A 351 27.63 -5.86 -11.74
C PRO A 351 28.59 -6.79 -10.98
N ARG A 352 29.30 -6.28 -9.96
CA ARG A 352 30.19 -7.07 -9.09
C ARG A 352 29.47 -7.80 -7.95
N ARG A 353 28.15 -7.61 -7.80
CA ARG A 353 27.32 -8.17 -6.72
C ARG A 353 26.12 -8.96 -7.25
N LYS A 354 26.11 -9.34 -8.52
CA LYS A 354 24.98 -10.08 -9.15
C LYS A 354 24.64 -11.35 -8.37
N THR A 355 25.66 -12.14 -8.01
CA THR A 355 25.45 -13.39 -7.26
C THR A 355 24.87 -13.14 -5.88
N SER A 356 25.37 -12.15 -5.13
CA SER A 356 24.84 -11.86 -3.80
C SER A 356 23.42 -11.27 -3.87
N ILE A 357 23.09 -10.49 -4.90
CA ILE A 357 21.72 -10.05 -5.16
C ILE A 357 20.82 -11.26 -5.46
N ALA A 358 21.21 -12.16 -6.37
CA ALA A 358 20.45 -13.38 -6.65
C ALA A 358 20.17 -14.20 -5.39
N ILE A 359 21.21 -14.40 -4.56
CA ILE A 359 21.10 -15.12 -3.29
C ILE A 359 20.14 -14.39 -2.34
N ALA A 360 20.22 -13.06 -2.21
CA ALA A 360 19.30 -12.29 -1.36
C ALA A 360 17.83 -12.42 -1.80
N TYR A 361 17.56 -12.43 -3.12
CA TYR A 361 16.22 -12.70 -3.62
C TYR A 361 15.75 -14.12 -3.28
N ALA A 362 16.60 -15.13 -3.49
CA ALA A 362 16.28 -16.51 -3.16
C ALA A 362 16.00 -16.69 -1.66
N LEU A 363 16.85 -16.12 -0.80
CA LEU A 363 16.67 -16.12 0.64
C LEU A 363 15.39 -15.39 1.07
N GLY A 364 15.01 -14.30 0.40
CA GLY A 364 13.75 -13.61 0.67
C GLY A 364 12.53 -14.49 0.40
N VAL A 365 12.53 -15.21 -0.73
CA VAL A 365 11.44 -16.14 -1.08
C VAL A 365 11.40 -17.35 -0.14
N LEU A 366 12.54 -17.97 0.14
CA LEU A 366 12.63 -19.12 1.05
C LEU A 366 12.24 -18.73 2.48
N GLY A 367 12.74 -17.58 2.94
CA GLY A 367 12.39 -17.00 4.24
C GLY A 367 10.90 -16.71 4.32
N PHE A 368 10.31 -16.10 3.29
CA PHE A 368 8.86 -15.83 3.22
C PHE A 368 8.06 -17.13 3.33
N TYR A 369 8.41 -18.17 2.57
CA TYR A 369 7.74 -19.46 2.63
C TYR A 369 7.78 -20.06 4.05
N TYR A 370 8.95 -20.00 4.71
CA TYR A 370 9.12 -20.51 6.07
C TYR A 370 8.32 -19.71 7.11
N VAL A 371 8.31 -18.38 7.03
CA VAL A 371 7.65 -17.54 8.04
C VAL A 371 6.15 -17.39 7.81
N LEU A 372 5.66 -17.49 6.56
CA LEU A 372 4.27 -17.18 6.21
C LEU A 372 3.27 -17.98 7.05
N PHE A 373 3.41 -19.29 7.14
CA PHE A 373 2.47 -20.12 7.89
C PHE A 373 2.70 -20.04 9.41
N ASN A 374 3.96 -20.00 9.82
CA ASN A 374 4.37 -20.02 11.23
C ASN A 374 4.02 -18.71 11.94
N TRP A 375 4.33 -17.56 11.35
CA TRP A 375 4.11 -16.27 11.99
C TRP A 375 2.65 -15.84 11.95
N THR A 376 1.88 -16.27 10.95
CA THR A 376 0.43 -15.98 10.86
C THR A 376 -0.42 -16.90 11.73
N TRP A 377 0.17 -17.87 12.44
CA TRP A 377 -0.60 -18.75 13.30
C TRP A 377 -1.16 -18.00 14.50
N THR A 378 -2.49 -17.85 14.52
CA THR A 378 -3.25 -17.27 15.63
C THR A 378 -4.34 -18.27 16.04
N PRO A 379 -4.22 -18.92 17.22
CA PRO A 379 -5.18 -19.92 17.68
C PRO A 379 -6.62 -19.38 17.74
N ASP A 380 -6.78 -18.14 18.21
CA ASP A 380 -8.08 -17.49 18.42
C ASP A 380 -8.59 -16.74 17.18
N SER A 381 -8.08 -17.09 15.99
CA SER A 381 -8.51 -16.42 14.76
C SER A 381 -9.97 -16.74 14.47
N PHE A 382 -10.84 -15.75 14.67
CA PHE A 382 -12.25 -15.81 14.29
C PHE A 382 -12.53 -16.43 12.89
N TYR A 383 -11.76 -16.04 11.88
CA TYR A 383 -11.95 -16.53 10.51
C TYR A 383 -11.34 -17.92 10.27
N TRP A 384 -10.28 -18.28 11.01
CA TRP A 384 -9.53 -19.51 10.77
C TRP A 384 -9.89 -20.66 11.72
N ALA A 385 -10.49 -20.38 12.88
CA ALA A 385 -10.88 -21.37 13.87
C ALA A 385 -11.93 -22.35 13.32
N ASN A 386 -12.95 -21.83 12.63
CA ASN A 386 -14.02 -22.60 11.97
C ASN A 386 -13.50 -23.61 10.92
N PHE A 387 -12.24 -23.48 10.54
CA PHE A 387 -11.58 -24.24 9.49
C PHE A 387 -10.54 -25.23 10.03
N ILE A 388 -10.30 -25.21 11.34
CA ILE A 388 -9.44 -26.14 12.08
C ILE A 388 -10.29 -27.21 12.80
N GLU A 389 -11.61 -27.09 12.79
CA GLU A 389 -12.57 -28.01 13.42
C GLU A 389 -12.69 -29.38 12.70
N GLU A 390 -11.61 -30.16 12.79
CA GLU A 390 -11.65 -31.52 13.34
C GLU A 390 -11.17 -31.53 14.82
N ARG A 391 -10.88 -30.36 15.42
CA ARG A 391 -10.77 -30.20 16.87
C ARG A 391 -11.92 -29.36 17.40
N THR A 392 -12.81 -30.04 18.11
CA THR A 392 -13.68 -29.48 19.14
C THR A 392 -12.92 -28.49 20.02
N MET A 393 -13.21 -27.21 19.88
CA MET A 393 -12.97 -26.26 20.96
C MET A 393 -14.34 -25.74 21.36
N ASP A 394 -14.84 -26.27 22.48
CA ASP A 394 -15.94 -25.69 23.22
C ASP A 394 -15.59 -24.23 23.52
N LEU A 395 -16.12 -23.31 22.72
CA LEU A 395 -16.11 -21.88 23.00
C LEU A 395 -17.16 -21.62 24.09
N TYR A 396 -16.75 -21.78 25.34
CA TYR A 396 -17.39 -21.13 26.49
C TYR A 396 -16.80 -19.73 26.70
#